data_AF-A0A225VEH5-F1
#
_entry.id   AF-A0A225VEH5-F1
#
_cell.length_a   1.000
_cell.length_b   1.000
_cell.length_c   1.000
_cell.angle_alpha   90.00
_cell.angle_beta   90.00
_cell.angle_gamma   90.00
#
_symmetry.space_group_name_H-M   'P 1'
#
loop_
_entity.id
_entity.type
_entity.pdbx_description
1 polymer ?
#
loop_
_entity_poly.entity_id
_entity_poly.type
_entity_poly.pdbx_seq_one_letter_code
_entity_poly.pdbx_strand_id
1 'polypeptide(L)'
;MTFHGNLKEARRVRIVSDSSDPEERAPSIKWLMERQMERWVSEGATRRTVMKELGITGRKGKALMRHPNYKRLQEFLSKSESSKMQRMLHKVDTTFVWDRYKLEQLSKLGRKKSRRFQFYLRYSMAYDDMVFRNQNQYLLRLVYSAASKEEMVVKVAIWALAKRPNEYVKGILDLKTASRRELQENRYYQEFLSLQRKKLRQQGMSLN
;
A
#
# COMPACT_ATOMS: atom_id res chain seq x y z
N MET A 1 28.41 66.70 -8.10
CA MET A 1 29.58 66.76 -9.01
C MET A 1 30.77 67.00 -8.09
N THR A 2 31.75 66.12 -7.88
CA THR A 2 32.43 65.17 -8.76
C THR A 2 33.02 64.05 -7.89
N PHE A 3 32.80 62.80 -8.30
CA PHE A 3 33.63 61.66 -7.91
C PHE A 3 34.96 61.73 -8.65
N HIS A 4 36.05 61.24 -8.03
CA HIS A 4 37.26 60.55 -8.57
C HIS A 4 38.19 60.41 -7.35
N GLY A 5 38.79 59.28 -6.96
CA GLY A 5 38.98 57.98 -7.58
C GLY A 5 40.36 57.45 -7.16
N ASN A 6 40.43 56.16 -6.83
CA ASN A 6 41.60 55.27 -6.69
C ASN A 6 42.46 55.32 -5.42
N LEU A 7 42.54 54.24 -4.61
CA LEU A 7 43.05 52.86 -4.79
C LEU A 7 44.53 52.73 -4.36
N LYS A 8 44.74 51.95 -3.29
CA LYS A 8 45.71 50.84 -3.09
C LYS A 8 46.22 50.80 -1.64
N GLU A 9 45.69 49.91 -0.80
CA GLU A 9 46.22 48.55 -0.55
C GLU A 9 47.53 48.52 0.25
N ALA A 10 47.46 48.10 1.53
CA ALA A 10 48.43 47.18 2.13
C ALA A 10 47.95 46.68 3.51
N ARG A 11 47.34 45.49 3.49
CA ARG A 11 47.48 44.37 4.44
C ARG A 11 48.21 44.65 5.78
N ARG A 12 47.49 44.44 6.88
CA ARG A 12 47.98 43.60 7.99
C ARG A 12 46.98 42.49 8.26
N VAL A 13 47.38 41.29 7.84
CA VAL A 13 46.71 40.02 8.12
C VAL A 13 47.06 39.61 9.54
N ARG A 14 46.07 39.45 10.42
CA ARG A 14 46.13 38.50 11.54
C ARG A 14 45.10 37.42 11.28
N ILE A 15 45.60 36.24 10.97
CA ILE A 15 44.85 34.98 10.95
C ILE A 15 44.76 34.47 12.40
N VAL A 16 43.65 33.80 12.67
CA VAL A 16 43.28 32.98 13.84
C VAL A 16 42.58 33.71 14.99
N SER A 17 41.25 33.73 14.93
CA SER A 17 40.48 33.02 15.95
C SER A 17 39.45 32.15 15.24
N ASP A 18 39.77 30.88 15.24
CA ASP A 18 38.93 29.75 14.89
C ASP A 18 37.67 29.80 15.77
N SER A 19 36.53 30.07 15.14
CA SER A 19 35.23 29.60 15.65
C SER A 19 34.55 28.85 14.52
N SER A 20 35.18 27.75 14.12
CA SER A 20 34.44 26.66 13.51
C SER A 20 33.49 26.10 14.57
N ASP A 21 32.31 26.71 14.64
CA ASP A 21 31.18 26.23 15.41
C ASP A 21 30.83 24.81 14.93
N PRO A 22 31.01 23.76 15.74
CA PRO A 22 30.77 22.38 15.31
C PRO A 22 29.27 22.04 15.27
N GLU A 23 28.38 22.95 15.64
CA GLU A 23 26.97 22.62 15.85
C GLU A 23 26.13 22.52 14.55
N GLU A 24 26.62 22.99 13.40
CA GLU A 24 25.85 22.96 12.13
C GLU A 24 25.92 21.62 11.35
N ARG A 25 26.46 20.54 11.92
CA ARG A 25 26.52 19.23 11.26
C ARG A 25 25.71 18.12 11.93
N ALA A 26 25.02 18.41 13.04
CA ALA A 26 24.18 17.42 13.69
C ALA A 26 22.89 17.18 12.86
N PRO A 27 22.64 15.96 12.36
CA PRO A 27 21.41 15.71 11.63
C PRO A 27 20.23 15.89 12.58
N SER A 28 19.19 16.61 12.14
CA SER A 28 18.00 16.79 12.98
C SER A 28 17.45 15.45 13.48
N ILE A 29 16.90 15.44 14.70
CA ILE A 29 16.29 14.24 15.30
C ILE A 29 15.25 13.62 14.35
N LYS A 30 14.49 14.46 13.63
CA LYS A 30 13.51 14.02 12.64
C LYS A 30 14.15 13.23 11.49
N TRP A 31 15.26 13.72 10.93
CA TRP A 31 15.97 13.04 9.84
C TRP A 31 16.55 11.68 10.29
N LEU A 32 17.16 11.63 11.48
CA LEU A 32 17.67 10.38 12.06
C LEU A 32 16.54 9.37 12.22
N MET A 33 15.39 9.86 12.69
CA MET A 33 14.19 9.08 12.85
C MET A 33 13.63 8.55 11.52
N GLU A 34 13.64 9.33 10.45
CA GLU A 34 13.20 8.92 9.12
C GLU A 34 14.15 7.88 8.52
N ARG A 35 15.47 8.10 8.58
CA ARG A 35 16.48 7.12 8.11
C ARG A 35 16.40 5.79 8.84
N GLN A 36 16.19 5.81 10.16
CA GLN A 36 16.00 4.58 10.92
C GLN A 36 14.76 3.82 10.45
N MET A 37 13.66 4.54 10.18
CA MET A 37 12.42 3.94 9.67
C MET A 37 12.65 3.32 8.30
N GLU A 38 13.29 4.04 7.38
CA GLU A 38 13.64 3.55 6.05
C GLU A 38 14.51 2.30 6.11
N ARG A 39 15.55 2.31 6.95
CA ARG A 39 16.42 1.17 7.21
C ARG A 39 15.63 -0.05 7.68
N TRP A 40 14.77 0.10 8.68
CA TRP A 40 13.95 -1.01 9.15
C TRP A 40 13.06 -1.60 8.05
N VAL A 41 12.51 -0.74 7.19
CA VAL A 41 11.61 -1.16 6.11
C VAL A 41 12.38 -1.84 4.96
N SER A 42 13.54 -1.29 4.58
CA SER A 42 14.37 -1.80 3.48
C SER A 42 15.03 -3.12 3.85
N GLU A 43 15.56 -3.24 5.07
CA GLU A 43 16.18 -4.46 5.60
C GLU A 43 15.15 -5.54 5.98
N GLY A 44 13.85 -5.21 5.95
CA GLY A 44 12.79 -6.14 6.34
C GLY A 44 12.85 -6.54 7.81
N ALA A 45 13.18 -5.59 8.69
CA ALA A 45 13.27 -5.80 10.12
C ALA A 45 12.00 -6.47 10.68
N THR A 46 12.15 -7.28 11.74
CA THR A 46 10.99 -7.91 12.36
C THR A 46 10.31 -6.98 13.36
N ARG A 47 9.02 -7.17 13.62
CA ARG A 47 8.31 -6.48 14.73
C ARG A 47 9.10 -6.59 16.05
N ARG A 48 9.70 -7.75 16.32
CA ARG A 48 10.49 -7.98 17.54
C ARG A 48 11.73 -7.10 17.57
N THR A 49 12.46 -7.01 16.45
CA THR A 49 13.64 -6.15 16.31
C THR A 49 13.28 -4.69 16.58
N VAL A 50 12.24 -4.18 15.92
CA VAL A 50 11.80 -2.78 16.09
C VAL A 50 11.27 -2.53 17.50
N MET A 51 10.54 -3.47 18.12
CA MET A 51 10.13 -3.32 19.52
C MET A 51 11.32 -3.26 20.48
N LYS A 52 12.41 -3.99 20.19
CA LYS A 52 13.66 -3.92 20.96
C LYS A 52 14.31 -2.56 20.83
N GLU A 53 14.50 -2.08 19.60
CA GLU A 53 15.11 -0.76 19.35
C GLU A 53 14.26 0.39 19.90
N LEU A 54 12.93 0.24 19.94
CA LEU A 54 12.02 1.23 20.52
C LEU A 54 11.88 1.13 22.06
N GLY A 55 12.56 0.20 22.72
CA GLY A 55 12.48 0.03 24.18
C GLY A 55 11.10 -0.42 24.69
N ILE A 56 10.29 -1.07 23.85
CA ILE A 56 8.92 -1.51 24.17
C ILE A 56 8.76 -3.03 24.20
N THR A 57 9.86 -3.76 24.25
CA THR A 57 9.88 -5.22 24.43
C THR A 57 9.07 -5.63 25.66
N GLY A 58 8.35 -6.74 25.57
CA GLY A 58 7.56 -7.29 26.68
C GLY A 58 6.22 -6.59 26.94
N ARG A 59 6.02 -5.35 26.46
CA ARG A 59 4.74 -4.64 26.61
C ARG A 59 3.66 -5.23 25.69
N LYS A 60 2.46 -5.44 26.23
CA LYS A 60 1.30 -5.99 25.50
C LYS A 60 0.01 -5.23 25.85
N GLY A 61 -1.03 -5.41 25.03
CA GLY A 61 -2.36 -4.85 25.28
C GLY A 61 -2.35 -3.33 25.50
N LYS A 62 -3.13 -2.87 26.49
CA LYS A 62 -3.24 -1.44 26.84
C LYS A 62 -1.89 -0.80 27.21
N ALA A 63 -0.99 -1.56 27.87
CA ALA A 63 0.33 -1.06 28.26
C ALA A 63 1.24 -0.77 27.06
N LEU A 64 1.11 -1.56 25.98
CA LEU A 64 1.79 -1.27 24.72
C LEU A 64 1.17 -0.04 24.04
N MET A 65 -0.16 0.03 23.98
CA MET A 65 -0.87 1.10 23.26
C MET A 65 -0.65 2.50 23.85
N ARG A 66 -0.46 2.60 25.16
CA ARG A 66 -0.21 3.87 25.86
C ARG A 66 1.25 4.33 25.81
N HIS A 67 2.17 3.52 25.29
CA HIS A 67 3.59 3.86 25.27
C HIS A 67 3.87 4.95 24.22
N PRO A 68 4.70 5.97 24.49
CA PRO A 68 5.02 7.03 23.52
C PRO A 68 5.52 6.50 22.17
N ASN A 69 6.36 5.46 22.19
CA ASN A 69 6.90 4.82 20.98
C ASN A 69 5.92 3.89 20.24
N TYR A 70 4.69 3.70 20.72
CA TYR A 70 3.72 2.81 20.06
C TYR A 70 3.32 3.31 18.67
N LYS A 71 3.11 4.62 18.51
CA LYS A 71 2.77 5.24 17.22
C LYS A 71 3.86 4.95 16.16
N ARG A 72 5.12 4.98 16.58
CA ARG A 72 6.29 4.68 15.73
C ARG A 72 6.35 3.20 15.33
N LEU A 73 5.99 2.29 16.25
CA LEU A 73 5.81 0.88 15.90
C LEU A 73 4.68 0.68 14.88
N GLN A 74 3.56 1.39 15.02
CA GLN A 74 2.44 1.32 14.07
C GLN A 74 2.86 1.83 12.68
N GLU A 75 3.58 2.94 12.62
CA GLU A 75 4.12 3.50 11.38
C GLU A 75 5.04 2.50 10.69
N PHE A 76 5.97 1.88 11.43
CA PHE A 76 6.84 0.83 10.91
C PHE A 76 6.05 -0.33 10.33
N LEU A 77 5.06 -0.86 11.08
CA LEU A 77 4.24 -1.98 10.62
C LEU A 77 3.48 -1.62 9.33
N SER A 78 2.96 -0.39 9.23
CA SER A 78 2.27 0.11 8.05
C SER A 78 3.23 0.22 6.85
N LYS A 79 4.37 0.89 7.02
CA LYS A 79 5.38 1.07 5.95
C LYS A 79 5.97 -0.25 5.48
N SER A 80 6.26 -1.17 6.42
CA SER A 80 6.75 -2.51 6.12
C SER A 80 5.74 -3.32 5.30
N GLU A 81 4.46 -3.23 5.64
CA GLU A 81 3.40 -3.90 4.90
C GLU A 81 3.23 -3.32 3.48
N SER A 82 3.21 -1.99 3.34
CA SER A 82 3.15 -1.32 2.03
C SER A 82 4.37 -1.63 1.17
N SER A 83 5.58 -1.59 1.75
CA SER A 83 6.81 -1.91 1.03
C SER A 83 6.84 -3.38 0.58
N LYS A 84 6.39 -4.30 1.43
CA LYS A 84 6.22 -5.71 1.06
C LYS A 84 5.24 -5.86 -0.11
N MET A 85 4.11 -5.18 -0.07
CA MET A 85 3.10 -5.19 -1.13
C MET A 85 3.69 -4.70 -2.45
N GLN A 86 4.35 -3.55 -2.47
CA GLN A 86 4.99 -2.99 -3.67
C GLN A 86 6.02 -3.94 -4.29
N ARG A 87 6.86 -4.58 -3.46
CA ARG A 87 7.82 -5.60 -3.95
C ARG A 87 7.14 -6.83 -4.56
N MET A 88 5.94 -7.16 -4.10
CA MET A 88 5.18 -8.32 -4.56
C MET A 88 4.40 -8.05 -5.85
N LEU A 89 3.90 -6.82 -6.06
CA LEU A 89 3.00 -6.47 -7.18
C LEU A 89 3.53 -6.88 -8.57
N HIS A 90 4.84 -6.81 -8.78
CA HIS A 90 5.48 -7.18 -10.05
C HIS A 90 6.02 -8.61 -10.11
N LYS A 91 5.88 -9.38 -9.02
CA LYS A 91 6.50 -10.69 -8.87
C LYS A 91 5.52 -11.84 -8.71
N VAL A 92 4.35 -11.58 -8.11
CA VAL A 92 3.36 -12.62 -7.84
C VAL A 92 1.95 -12.11 -8.10
N ASP A 93 1.10 -12.97 -8.64
CA ASP A 93 -0.31 -12.67 -8.84
C ASP A 93 -1.12 -12.78 -7.53
N THR A 94 -2.41 -12.47 -7.62
CA THR A 94 -3.33 -12.52 -6.47
C THR A 94 -3.62 -13.97 -6.03
N THR A 95 -3.73 -14.90 -6.96
CA THR A 95 -4.02 -16.32 -6.69
C THR A 95 -2.90 -16.95 -5.84
N PHE A 96 -1.64 -16.66 -6.17
CA PHE A 96 -0.50 -17.09 -5.36
C PHE A 96 -0.60 -16.60 -3.90
N VAL A 97 -1.04 -15.36 -3.68
CA VAL A 97 -1.21 -14.81 -2.33
C VAL A 97 -2.39 -15.47 -1.61
N TRP A 98 -3.48 -15.79 -2.33
CA TRP A 98 -4.62 -16.53 -1.80
C TRP A 98 -4.20 -17.90 -1.27
N ASP A 99 -3.46 -18.64 -2.09
CA ASP A 99 -3.01 -20.00 -1.80
C ASP A 99 -1.95 -20.03 -0.70
N ARG A 100 -0.97 -19.13 -0.78
CA ARG A 100 0.09 -19.00 0.24
C ARG A 100 -0.48 -18.75 1.63
N TYR A 101 -1.58 -18.01 1.72
CA TYR A 101 -2.26 -17.75 2.98
C TYR A 101 -3.35 -18.75 3.32
N LYS A 102 -3.53 -19.79 2.48
CA LYS A 102 -4.52 -20.86 2.64
C LYS A 102 -5.92 -20.30 2.88
N LEU A 103 -6.26 -19.21 2.17
CA LEU A 103 -7.51 -18.49 2.41
C LEU A 103 -8.73 -19.33 2.05
N GLU A 104 -8.59 -20.23 1.08
CA GLU A 104 -9.63 -21.18 0.71
C GLU A 104 -10.07 -22.06 1.89
N GLN A 105 -9.11 -22.55 2.67
CA GLN A 105 -9.33 -23.47 3.78
C GLN A 105 -10.00 -22.81 4.99
N LEU A 106 -10.08 -21.47 5.02
CA LEU A 106 -10.77 -20.75 6.07
C LEU A 106 -12.28 -20.72 5.78
N SER A 107 -13.08 -21.01 6.80
CA SER A 107 -14.53 -20.76 6.75
C SER A 107 -14.82 -19.30 6.40
N LYS A 108 -15.98 -19.00 5.80
CA LYS A 108 -16.36 -17.64 5.40
C LYS A 108 -16.22 -16.62 6.54
N LEU A 109 -16.61 -17.00 7.76
CA LEU A 109 -16.46 -16.15 8.95
C LEU A 109 -14.99 -16.03 9.41
N GLY A 110 -14.25 -17.15 9.41
CA GLY A 110 -12.83 -17.16 9.76
C GLY A 110 -11.99 -16.32 8.81
N ARG A 111 -12.29 -16.39 7.51
CA ARG A 111 -11.68 -15.59 6.45
C ARG A 111 -11.90 -14.10 6.69
N LYS A 112 -13.14 -13.66 6.93
CA LYS A 112 -13.45 -12.25 7.20
C LYS A 112 -12.71 -11.66 8.40
N LYS A 113 -12.49 -12.46 9.45
CA LYS A 113 -11.74 -12.04 10.66
C LYS A 113 -10.22 -12.18 10.52
N SER A 114 -9.74 -12.80 9.44
CA SER A 114 -8.33 -13.10 9.24
C SER A 114 -7.53 -11.87 8.83
N ARG A 115 -6.48 -11.56 9.58
CA ARG A 115 -5.49 -10.53 9.17
C ARG A 115 -4.85 -10.86 7.81
N ARG A 116 -4.69 -12.14 7.48
CA ARG A 116 -4.15 -12.57 6.17
C ARG A 116 -5.12 -12.23 5.04
N PHE A 117 -6.42 -12.38 5.28
CA PHE A 117 -7.45 -11.99 4.31
C PHE A 117 -7.50 -10.47 4.15
N GLN A 118 -7.38 -9.70 5.25
CA GLN A 118 -7.30 -8.23 5.16
C GLN A 118 -6.10 -7.77 4.33
N PHE A 119 -4.94 -8.41 4.50
CA PHE A 119 -3.79 -8.16 3.64
C PHE A 119 -4.10 -8.51 2.18
N TYR A 120 -4.69 -9.68 1.93
CA TYR A 120 -5.08 -10.11 0.59
C TYR A 120 -6.00 -9.08 -0.08
N LEU A 121 -7.02 -8.56 0.63
CA LEU A 121 -7.90 -7.53 0.08
C LEU A 121 -7.14 -6.28 -0.37
N ARG A 122 -6.26 -5.76 0.50
CA ARG A 122 -5.41 -4.60 0.14
C ARG A 122 -4.50 -4.90 -1.03
N TYR A 123 -3.88 -6.09 -1.05
CA TYR A 123 -3.00 -6.55 -2.12
C TYR A 123 -3.74 -6.64 -3.45
N SER A 124 -4.89 -7.32 -3.48
CA SER A 124 -5.69 -7.52 -4.68
C SER A 124 -6.27 -6.21 -5.21
N MET A 125 -6.63 -5.25 -4.36
CA MET A 125 -7.01 -3.90 -4.79
C MET A 125 -5.83 -3.18 -5.46
N ALA A 126 -4.65 -3.18 -4.84
CA ALA A 126 -3.46 -2.53 -5.41
C ALA A 126 -3.01 -3.20 -6.72
N TYR A 127 -3.13 -4.52 -6.81
CA TYR A 127 -2.84 -5.29 -8.01
C TYR A 127 -3.84 -4.94 -9.13
N ASP A 128 -5.13 -4.95 -8.83
CA ASP A 128 -6.18 -4.55 -9.77
C ASP A 128 -5.99 -3.11 -10.28
N ASP A 129 -5.64 -2.17 -9.39
CA ASP A 129 -5.29 -0.78 -9.76
C ASP A 129 -4.08 -0.70 -10.69
N MET A 130 -3.05 -1.51 -10.45
CA MET A 130 -1.88 -1.59 -11.32
C MET A 130 -2.27 -2.11 -12.71
N VAL A 131 -3.01 -3.22 -12.77
CA VAL A 131 -3.41 -3.82 -14.05
C VAL A 131 -4.35 -2.90 -14.83
N PHE A 132 -5.31 -2.26 -14.14
CA PHE A 132 -6.22 -1.30 -14.75
C PHE A 132 -5.47 -0.11 -15.36
N ARG A 133 -4.54 0.52 -14.61
CA ARG A 133 -3.76 1.66 -15.10
C ARG A 133 -2.86 1.31 -16.28
N ASN A 134 -2.24 0.13 -16.23
CA ASN A 134 -1.30 -0.30 -17.27
C ASN A 134 -2.00 -0.90 -18.50
N GLN A 135 -3.34 -1.01 -18.49
CA GLN A 135 -4.16 -1.64 -19.53
C GLN A 135 -3.62 -3.01 -20.01
N ASN A 136 -2.95 -3.75 -19.12
CA ASN A 136 -2.25 -4.97 -19.51
C ASN A 136 -3.23 -6.15 -19.63
N GLN A 137 -3.84 -6.29 -20.82
CA GLN A 137 -4.86 -7.31 -21.10
C GLN A 137 -4.33 -8.74 -21.07
N TYR A 138 -3.02 -8.95 -21.26
CA TYR A 138 -2.41 -10.27 -21.15
C TYR A 138 -2.31 -10.75 -19.70
N LEU A 139 -1.88 -9.86 -18.78
CA LEU A 139 -1.92 -10.14 -17.34
C LEU A 139 -3.35 -10.33 -16.83
N LEU A 140 -4.33 -9.64 -17.41
CA LEU A 140 -5.76 -9.81 -17.07
C LEU A 140 -6.23 -11.26 -17.28
N ARG A 141 -5.79 -11.95 -18.35
CA ARG A 141 -6.29 -13.30 -18.67
C ARG A 141 -5.62 -14.41 -17.84
N LEU A 142 -4.33 -14.25 -17.53
CA LEU A 142 -3.56 -15.24 -16.76
C LEU A 142 -3.91 -15.25 -15.26
N VAL A 143 -4.12 -14.07 -14.67
CA VAL A 143 -4.29 -13.91 -13.22
C VAL A 143 -5.67 -14.34 -12.73
N TYR A 144 -6.68 -14.21 -13.59
CA TYR A 144 -8.07 -14.39 -13.21
C TYR A 144 -8.67 -15.73 -13.66
N SER A 145 -8.06 -16.40 -14.63
CA SER A 145 -8.48 -17.73 -15.08
C SER A 145 -8.14 -18.86 -14.09
N ALA A 146 -7.09 -18.70 -13.29
CA ALA A 146 -6.65 -19.69 -12.29
C ALA A 146 -7.33 -19.58 -10.92
N ALA A 147 -8.23 -18.60 -10.73
CA ALA A 147 -8.84 -18.31 -9.43
C ALA A 147 -9.89 -19.37 -9.01
N SER A 148 -9.92 -19.71 -7.72
CA SER A 148 -11.00 -20.52 -7.16
C SER A 148 -12.35 -19.80 -7.23
N LYS A 149 -13.44 -20.54 -7.04
CA LYS A 149 -14.80 -19.97 -7.05
C LYS A 149 -14.95 -18.89 -5.98
N GLU A 150 -14.41 -19.15 -4.81
CA GLU A 150 -14.47 -18.30 -3.64
C GLU A 150 -13.56 -17.08 -3.76
N GLU A 151 -12.37 -17.24 -4.35
CA GLU A 151 -11.50 -16.14 -4.66
C GLU A 151 -12.15 -15.21 -5.69
N MET A 152 -12.77 -15.77 -6.73
CA MET A 152 -13.43 -14.99 -7.77
C MET A 152 -14.58 -14.13 -7.22
N VAL A 153 -15.35 -14.65 -6.26
CA VAL A 153 -16.38 -13.84 -5.55
C VAL A 153 -15.76 -12.62 -4.85
N VAL A 154 -14.58 -12.78 -4.25
CA VAL A 154 -13.87 -11.65 -3.61
C VAL A 154 -13.36 -10.66 -4.64
N LYS A 155 -12.78 -11.13 -5.74
CA LYS A 155 -12.30 -10.31 -6.86
C LYS A 155 -13.44 -9.50 -7.49
N VAL A 156 -14.59 -10.11 -7.72
CA VAL A 156 -15.83 -9.43 -8.17
C VAL A 156 -16.23 -8.30 -7.22
N ALA A 157 -16.20 -8.55 -5.91
CA ALA A 157 -16.53 -7.52 -4.92
C ALA A 157 -15.52 -6.36 -4.95
N ILE A 158 -14.23 -6.64 -5.18
CA ILE A 158 -13.19 -5.62 -5.34
C ILE A 158 -13.47 -4.75 -6.57
N TRP A 159 -13.76 -5.34 -7.73
CA TRP A 159 -14.07 -4.58 -8.95
C TRP A 159 -15.30 -3.70 -8.79
N ALA A 160 -16.35 -4.23 -8.16
CA ALA A 160 -17.56 -3.47 -7.86
C ALA A 160 -17.27 -2.31 -6.89
N LEU A 161 -16.47 -2.56 -5.85
CA LEU A 161 -16.08 -1.53 -4.88
C LEU A 161 -15.28 -0.41 -5.54
N ALA A 162 -14.33 -0.78 -6.40
CA ALA A 162 -13.47 0.11 -7.18
C ALA A 162 -14.19 0.80 -8.36
N LYS A 163 -15.48 0.50 -8.57
CA LYS A 163 -16.28 1.05 -9.68
C LYS A 163 -15.63 0.81 -11.04
N ARG A 164 -15.05 -0.38 -11.25
CA ARG A 164 -14.45 -0.72 -12.55
C ARG A 164 -15.50 -0.64 -13.67
N PRO A 165 -15.11 -0.25 -14.89
CA PRO A 165 -16.03 -0.18 -16.01
C PRO A 165 -16.42 -1.58 -16.49
N ASN A 166 -17.62 -1.69 -17.06
CA ASN A 166 -18.15 -2.96 -17.58
C ASN A 166 -17.18 -3.64 -18.56
N GLU A 167 -16.62 -2.88 -19.50
CA GLU A 167 -15.70 -3.41 -20.51
C GLU A 167 -14.42 -3.99 -19.91
N TYR A 168 -13.94 -3.44 -18.80
CA TYR A 168 -12.80 -3.99 -18.08
C TYR A 168 -13.13 -5.36 -17.46
N VAL A 169 -14.26 -5.43 -16.75
CA VAL A 169 -14.69 -6.68 -16.09
C VAL A 169 -15.06 -7.75 -17.11
N LYS A 170 -15.74 -7.39 -18.21
CA LYS A 170 -15.96 -8.30 -19.34
C LYS A 170 -14.64 -8.80 -19.93
N GLY A 171 -13.64 -7.92 -20.06
CA GLY A 171 -12.31 -8.30 -20.50
C GLY A 171 -11.66 -9.36 -19.63
N ILE A 172 -11.76 -9.22 -18.31
CA ILE A 172 -11.22 -10.20 -17.35
C ILE A 172 -11.95 -11.52 -17.41
N LEU A 173 -13.28 -11.47 -17.50
CA LEU A 173 -14.14 -12.66 -17.49
C LEU A 173 -14.24 -13.34 -18.87
N ASP A 174 -13.48 -12.87 -19.86
CA ASP A 174 -13.50 -13.36 -21.24
C ASP A 174 -14.86 -13.22 -21.94
N LEU A 175 -15.57 -12.13 -21.65
CA LEU A 175 -16.94 -11.84 -22.11
C LEU A 175 -17.02 -10.68 -23.11
N LYS A 176 -15.91 -10.25 -23.72
CA LYS A 176 -15.91 -9.08 -24.63
C LYS A 176 -16.81 -9.27 -25.84
N THR A 177 -16.81 -10.48 -26.41
CA THR A 177 -17.62 -10.87 -27.57
C THR A 177 -18.83 -11.71 -27.19
N ALA A 178 -19.12 -11.82 -25.88
CA ALA A 178 -20.22 -12.63 -25.38
C ALA A 178 -21.57 -12.03 -25.81
N SER A 179 -22.47 -12.90 -26.25
CA SER A 179 -23.87 -12.58 -26.51
C SER A 179 -24.58 -12.10 -25.25
N ARG A 180 -25.74 -11.45 -25.43
CA ARG A 180 -26.59 -11.01 -24.30
C ARG A 180 -26.94 -12.17 -23.36
N ARG A 181 -27.18 -13.35 -23.91
CA ARG A 181 -27.51 -14.56 -23.14
C ARG A 181 -26.33 -15.00 -22.27
N GLU A 182 -25.13 -15.10 -22.85
CA GLU A 182 -23.92 -15.48 -22.11
C GLU A 182 -23.59 -14.48 -20.99
N LEU A 183 -23.79 -13.18 -21.23
CA LEU A 183 -23.65 -12.16 -20.19
C LEU A 183 -24.64 -12.36 -19.04
N GLN A 184 -25.89 -12.77 -19.34
CA GLN A 184 -26.92 -13.05 -18.33
C GLN A 184 -26.64 -14.33 -17.55
N GLU A 185 -26.07 -15.34 -18.20
CA GLU A 185 -25.75 -16.63 -17.58
C GLU A 185 -24.42 -16.58 -16.77
N ASN A 186 -23.53 -15.64 -17.06
CA ASN A 186 -22.29 -15.50 -16.30
C ASN A 186 -22.53 -14.95 -14.88
N ARG A 187 -22.52 -15.87 -13.89
CA ARG A 187 -22.78 -15.56 -12.48
C ARG A 187 -21.91 -14.44 -11.89
N TYR A 188 -20.63 -14.36 -12.30
CA TYR A 188 -19.70 -13.38 -11.73
C TYR A 188 -19.95 -11.98 -12.28
N TYR A 189 -20.27 -11.90 -13.58
CA TYR A 189 -20.67 -10.65 -14.19
C TYR A 189 -22.01 -10.13 -13.62
N GLN A 190 -22.98 -11.03 -13.42
CA GLN A 190 -24.25 -10.66 -12.78
C GLN A 190 -24.07 -10.18 -11.33
N GLU A 191 -23.22 -10.84 -10.54
CA GLU A 191 -22.90 -10.42 -9.18
C GLU A 191 -22.22 -9.04 -9.16
N PHE A 192 -21.27 -8.80 -10.07
CA PHE A 192 -20.64 -7.50 -10.25
C PHE A 192 -21.67 -6.38 -10.50
N LEU A 193 -22.59 -6.58 -11.44
CA LEU A 193 -23.66 -5.63 -11.74
C LEU A 193 -24.62 -5.42 -10.55
N SER A 194 -24.92 -6.48 -9.80
CA SER A 194 -25.74 -6.41 -8.59
C SER A 194 -25.10 -5.52 -7.52
N LEU A 195 -23.81 -5.73 -7.24
CA LEU A 195 -23.06 -4.97 -6.24
C LEU A 195 -22.92 -3.49 -6.61
N GLN A 196 -22.68 -3.17 -7.89
CA GLN A 196 -22.65 -1.78 -8.35
C GLN A 196 -24.00 -1.08 -8.16
N ARG A 197 -25.11 -1.73 -8.52
CA ARG A 197 -26.47 -1.18 -8.34
C ARG A 197 -26.78 -0.94 -6.86
N LYS A 198 -26.43 -1.88 -5.98
CA LYS A 198 -26.65 -1.73 -4.53
C LYS A 198 -25.90 -0.53 -3.95
N LYS A 199 -24.65 -0.33 -4.37
CA LYS A 199 -23.82 0.81 -3.92
C LYS A 199 -24.40 2.14 -4.39
N LEU A 200 -24.87 2.24 -5.63
CA LEU A 200 -25.52 3.44 -6.15
C LEU A 200 -26.78 3.81 -5.34
N ARG A 201 -27.61 2.83 -5.00
CA ARG A 201 -28.80 3.06 -4.16
C ARG A 201 -28.44 3.56 -2.76
N GLN A 202 -27.40 3.02 -2.14
CA GLN A 202 -26.93 3.48 -0.82
C GLN A 202 -26.36 4.90 -0.86
N GLN A 203 -25.73 5.30 -1.96
CA GLN A 203 -25.20 6.67 -2.14
C GLN A 203 -26.30 7.68 -2.44
N GLY A 204 -27.34 7.29 -3.19
CA GLY A 204 -28.51 8.14 -3.46
C GLY A 204 -29.44 8.34 -2.25
N MET A 205 -29.45 7.40 -1.29
CA MET A 205 -30.18 7.54 -0.02
C MET A 205 -29.42 8.35 1.06
N SER A 206 -28.18 8.75 0.81
CA SER A 206 -27.35 9.50 1.77
C SER A 206 -27.33 11.02 1.50
N LEU A 207 -28.21 11.50 0.61
CA LEU A 207 -28.31 12.91 0.18
C LEU A 207 -29.67 13.56 0.51
N ASN A 208 -30.46 12.96 1.41
CA ASN A 208 -31.69 13.55 1.94
C ASN A 208 -31.58 13.76 3.45
#